data_AF-A0A2D3R8X2-F1
#
_entry.id   AF-A0A2D3R8X2-F1
#
_cell.length_a   1.000
_cell.length_b   1.000
_cell.length_c   1.000
_cell.angle_alpha   90.00
_cell.angle_beta   90.00
_cell.angle_gamma   90.00
#
_symmetry.space_group_name_H-M   'P 1'
#
loop_
_entity.id
_entity.type
_entity.pdbx_description
1 polymer ?
#
loop_
_entity_poly.entity_id
_entity_poly.type
_entity_poly.pdbx_seq_one_letter_code
_entity_poly.pdbx_strand_id
1 'polypeptide(L)'
;MQNGSAWALRLSLAVFGGKPVTIRCYELWSGQEPFVVNLDCKDRIMPINQHCYMPVLKWRQGEYQALLRLEDAQKDRIVPLIEVTPPDFDFETQTPSKTIDEHVVSFATRIQKKWGSRHALLDCGLLPPATRMADGRHPLAHLFDECTTLNASLIPVTGLDRDDAYQHAVHEIHTWSGHGAALRCSLEDAIDPDFDTNVYLLCETIGIGPNELDIVLDLESPNFDPQDDLIALISAALSGAAIFNSARSLTIVGASFPDSMGSVTGPLQLWPRREWLLYKALLGALGPNIRRPGFGDYAISAPTIAQGDMRLLKPSATIRYTVDDGWLIAKGNNVRDNGFGQYRTCSGHITGSAYYLGAAFSPGSNYVAGCQVGTENTGNLTTWRWVGTNHHITKVVHDLATFYGI
;
A
#
# COMPACT_ATOMS: atom_id res chain seq x y z
N MET A 1 -3.42 -4.64 54.44
CA MET A 1 -4.82 -4.29 54.19
C MET A 1 -4.84 -2.96 53.48
N GLN A 2 -5.42 -2.93 52.27
CA GLN A 2 -6.04 -1.79 51.54
C GLN A 2 -5.19 -0.52 51.30
N ASN A 3 -5.21 0.20 50.19
CA ASN A 3 -5.84 0.12 48.87
C ASN A 3 -5.06 1.15 48.02
N GLY A 4 -4.42 0.75 46.93
CA GLY A 4 -3.76 1.67 46.00
C GLY A 4 -4.68 1.94 44.82
N SER A 5 -5.64 2.86 44.97
CA SER A 5 -6.52 3.30 43.89
C SER A 5 -5.69 4.02 42.81
N ALA A 6 -5.41 3.33 41.70
CA ALA A 6 -4.95 3.94 40.47
C ALA A 6 -6.12 4.71 39.85
N TRP A 7 -6.09 6.04 39.95
CA TRP A 7 -7.06 6.90 39.28
C TRP A 7 -6.65 7.09 37.82
N ALA A 8 -7.33 6.39 36.93
CA ALA A 8 -7.25 6.68 35.49
C ALA A 8 -8.09 7.92 35.20
N LEU A 9 -7.44 9.06 34.95
CA LEU A 9 -8.13 10.24 34.42
C LEU A 9 -8.55 9.92 32.96
N ARG A 10 -9.84 9.68 32.74
CA ARG A 10 -10.44 9.73 31.39
C ARG A 10 -10.67 11.19 31.03
N LEU A 11 -9.77 11.77 30.24
CA LEU A 11 -10.00 13.05 29.56
C LEU A 11 -10.65 12.78 28.20
N SER A 12 -11.88 13.26 28.05
CA SER A 12 -12.57 13.33 26.75
C SER A 12 -12.02 14.52 25.98
N LEU A 13 -11.20 14.29 24.95
CA LEU A 13 -10.73 15.35 24.05
C LEU A 13 -11.87 15.75 23.10
N ALA A 14 -12.43 16.94 23.30
CA ALA A 14 -13.13 17.66 22.24
C ALA A 14 -12.07 18.48 21.49
N VAL A 15 -11.66 18.04 20.30
CA VAL A 15 -10.72 18.74 19.45
C VAL A 15 -11.45 19.93 18.81
N PHE A 16 -11.16 21.14 19.29
CA PHE A 16 -11.52 22.37 18.56
C PHE A 16 -10.23 22.98 18.00
N GLY A 17 -10.08 22.86 16.68
CA GLY A 17 -9.26 23.71 15.82
C GLY A 17 -7.79 23.87 16.21
N GLY A 18 -6.94 22.94 15.74
CA GLY A 18 -5.54 23.17 15.30
C GLY A 18 -4.55 23.90 16.23
N LYS A 19 -4.90 24.28 17.45
CA LYS A 19 -4.02 24.95 18.39
C LYS A 19 -3.40 23.94 19.37
N PRO A 20 -2.11 24.12 19.74
CA PRO A 20 -1.48 23.28 20.75
C PRO A 20 -2.29 23.36 22.06
N VAL A 21 -2.75 22.20 22.53
CA VAL A 21 -3.49 22.10 23.80
C VAL A 21 -2.48 22.09 24.93
N THR A 22 -2.35 23.19 25.66
CA THR A 22 -1.60 23.21 26.91
C THR A 22 -2.46 22.60 28.01
N ILE A 23 -2.20 21.35 28.39
CA ILE A 23 -2.86 20.72 29.54
C ILE A 23 -2.08 21.11 30.80
N ARG A 24 -2.70 21.92 31.67
CA ARG A 24 -2.17 22.18 33.01
C ARG A 24 -2.74 21.14 33.98
N CYS A 25 -1.91 20.17 34.37
CA CYS A 25 -2.23 19.28 35.48
C CYS A 25 -1.97 20.03 36.79
N TYR A 26 -2.99 20.16 37.64
CA TYR A 26 -2.83 20.70 38.99
C TYR A 26 -2.71 19.52 39.96
N GLU A 27 -1.58 19.38 40.63
CA GLU A 27 -1.52 18.56 41.85
C GLU A 27 -2.26 19.30 42.96
N LEU A 28 -3.47 18.84 43.28
CA LEU A 28 -4.06 19.16 44.57
C LEU A 28 -3.27 18.38 45.61
N TRP A 29 -2.45 19.09 46.40
CA TRP A 29 -1.65 18.61 47.53
C TRP A 29 -0.23 18.09 47.24
N SER A 30 0.63 18.92 46.67
CA SER A 30 2.03 19.04 47.11
C SER A 30 2.58 20.39 46.63
N GLY A 31 3.37 21.09 47.45
CA GLY A 31 3.86 22.44 47.15
C GLY A 31 4.96 22.52 46.07
N GLN A 32 4.82 21.79 44.96
CA GLN A 32 5.74 21.88 43.82
C GLN A 32 5.15 22.71 42.67
N GLU A 33 6.02 23.43 41.95
CA GLU A 33 5.63 24.24 40.80
C GLU A 33 4.98 23.39 39.70
N PRO A 34 3.97 23.90 38.99
CA PRO A 34 3.33 23.17 37.90
C PRO A 34 4.35 22.89 36.78
N PHE A 35 4.56 21.61 36.47
CA PHE A 35 5.31 21.23 35.27
C PHE A 35 4.36 21.25 34.06
N VAL A 36 4.77 21.94 33.00
CA VAL A 36 4.04 21.97 31.72
C VAL A 36 4.53 20.80 30.88
N VAL A 37 3.67 19.81 30.62
CA VAL A 37 3.95 18.81 29.59
C VAL A 37 3.43 19.36 28.26
N ASN A 38 4.34 19.80 27.40
CA ASN A 38 4.01 20.00 26.00
C ASN A 38 3.98 18.62 25.34
N LEU A 39 2.78 18.05 25.19
CA LEU A 39 2.58 16.98 24.22
C LEU A 39 2.57 17.64 22.84
N ASP A 40 3.73 17.67 22.19
CA ASP A 40 3.78 17.93 20.75
C ASP A 40 3.10 16.73 20.08
N CYS A 41 1.79 16.84 19.84
CA CYS A 41 0.99 15.80 19.22
C CYS A 41 1.30 15.63 17.72
N LYS A 42 2.40 16.22 17.25
CA LYS A 42 3.04 15.89 15.99
C LYS A 42 3.93 14.68 16.21
N ASP A 43 3.32 13.50 16.37
CA ASP A 43 4.03 12.27 16.09
C ASP A 43 4.61 12.42 14.69
N ARG A 44 5.93 12.65 14.61
CA ARG A 44 6.61 12.97 13.35
C ARG A 44 6.39 11.79 12.42
N ILE A 45 5.60 12.03 11.37
CA ILE A 45 5.41 11.08 10.28
C ILE A 45 6.80 10.63 9.83
N MET A 46 7.05 9.32 9.80
CA MET A 46 8.26 8.80 9.17
C MET A 46 8.27 9.30 7.73
N PRO A 47 9.28 10.07 7.31
CA PRO A 47 9.27 10.68 5.99
C PRO A 47 9.34 9.59 4.93
N ILE A 48 8.30 9.51 4.08
CA ILE A 48 8.35 8.73 2.85
C ILE A 48 9.51 9.27 2.04
N ASN A 49 10.46 8.42 1.71
CA ASN A 49 11.68 8.80 1.01
C ASN A 49 12.09 7.72 0.01
N GLN A 50 13.13 8.02 -0.76
CA GLN A 50 13.61 7.16 -1.84
C GLN A 50 14.09 5.76 -1.41
N HIS A 51 14.29 5.52 -0.11
CA HIS A 51 14.70 4.23 0.46
C HIS A 51 13.51 3.43 1.03
N CYS A 52 12.31 4.01 1.04
CA CYS A 52 11.10 3.31 1.42
C CYS A 52 10.50 2.59 0.21
N TYR A 53 9.94 1.41 0.45
CA TYR A 53 9.14 0.69 -0.53
C TYR A 53 7.65 0.98 -0.32
N MET A 54 6.95 1.24 -1.42
CA MET A 54 5.49 1.44 -1.43
C MET A 54 4.77 0.30 -2.17
N PRO A 55 4.40 -0.79 -1.47
CA PRO A 55 3.51 -1.79 -2.05
C PRO A 55 2.09 -1.23 -2.15
N VAL A 56 1.54 -1.21 -3.36
CA VAL A 56 0.13 -0.92 -3.61
C VAL A 56 -0.70 -2.18 -3.42
N LEU A 57 -1.60 -2.17 -2.44
CA LEU A 57 -2.33 -3.35 -1.98
C LEU A 57 -3.83 -3.08 -1.96
N LYS A 58 -4.62 -4.01 -2.50
CA LYS A 58 -6.09 -3.98 -2.53
C LYS A 58 -6.75 -4.34 -1.20
N TRP A 59 -5.94 -4.38 -0.12
CA TRP A 59 -6.31 -4.78 1.23
C TRP A 59 -7.11 -6.09 1.34
N ARG A 60 -6.90 -7.03 0.41
CA ARG A 60 -7.56 -8.34 0.44
C ARG A 60 -6.84 -9.26 1.42
N GLN A 61 -7.51 -10.35 1.83
CA GLN A 61 -7.04 -11.20 2.93
C GLN A 61 -5.61 -11.71 2.79
N GLY A 62 -5.17 -12.12 1.60
CA GLY A 62 -3.79 -12.54 1.41
C GLY A 62 -2.79 -11.41 1.63
N GLU A 63 -3.11 -10.19 1.22
CA GLU A 63 -2.20 -9.03 1.23
C GLU A 63 -1.98 -8.49 2.65
N TYR A 64 -3.04 -8.25 3.42
CA TYR A 64 -2.85 -7.79 4.81
C TYR A 64 -2.27 -8.90 5.72
N GLN A 65 -2.45 -10.18 5.36
CA GLN A 65 -1.81 -11.29 6.06
C GLN A 65 -0.31 -11.39 5.73
N ALA A 66 0.08 -10.97 4.53
CA ALA A 66 1.48 -10.85 4.14
C ALA A 66 2.19 -9.76 4.95
N LEU A 67 1.56 -8.57 5.06
CA LEU A 67 2.10 -7.47 5.85
C LEU A 67 2.26 -7.83 7.33
N LEU A 68 1.26 -8.47 7.93
CA LEU A 68 1.32 -8.90 9.33
C LEU A 68 2.57 -9.73 9.63
N ARG A 69 2.94 -10.61 8.69
CA ARG A 69 4.03 -11.59 8.83
C ARG A 69 5.42 -11.01 8.57
N LEU A 70 5.54 -9.78 8.06
CA LEU A 70 6.84 -9.14 7.91
C LEU A 70 7.48 -8.89 9.29
N GLU A 71 8.79 -8.95 9.32
CA GLU A 71 9.59 -8.56 10.49
C GLU A 71 9.54 -7.04 10.68
N ASP A 72 9.72 -6.56 11.91
CA ASP A 72 9.62 -5.12 12.20
C ASP A 72 10.65 -4.30 11.42
N ALA A 73 11.89 -4.78 11.30
CA ALA A 73 12.93 -4.12 10.50
C ALA A 73 12.53 -3.95 9.03
N GLN A 74 11.73 -4.87 8.48
CA GLN A 74 11.19 -4.75 7.11
C GLN A 74 10.04 -3.75 7.09
N LYS A 75 9.12 -3.82 8.06
CA LYS A 75 7.97 -2.90 8.16
C LYS A 75 8.42 -1.44 8.27
N ASP A 76 9.54 -1.16 8.94
CA ASP A 76 10.09 0.19 9.08
C ASP A 76 10.65 0.76 7.76
N ARG A 77 10.77 -0.07 6.71
CA ARG A 77 11.17 0.35 5.35
C ARG A 77 9.99 0.42 4.38
N ILE A 78 8.76 0.24 4.86
CA ILE A 78 7.57 0.11 4.03
C ILE A 78 6.53 1.14 4.42
N VAL A 79 5.95 1.80 3.42
CA VAL A 79 4.74 2.61 3.59
C VAL A 79 3.72 2.13 2.55
N PRO A 80 2.78 1.24 2.91
CA PRO A 80 1.86 0.67 1.95
C PRO A 80 0.84 1.71 1.48
N LEU A 81 0.49 1.66 0.20
CA LEU A 81 -0.68 2.35 -0.35
C LEU A 81 -1.82 1.33 -0.39
N ILE A 82 -2.84 1.58 0.42
CA ILE A 82 -3.95 0.67 0.65
C ILE A 82 -5.14 1.16 -0.18
N GLU A 83 -5.56 0.36 -1.16
CA GLU A 83 -6.74 0.63 -1.98
C GLU A 83 -7.98 -0.03 -1.37
N VAL A 84 -9.02 0.76 -1.13
CA VAL A 84 -10.34 0.26 -0.74
C VAL A 84 -11.08 -0.21 -1.99
N THR A 85 -11.21 -1.52 -2.17
CA THR A 85 -11.94 -2.07 -3.31
C THR A 85 -13.46 -1.93 -3.11
N PRO A 86 -14.25 -1.88 -4.20
CA PRO A 86 -15.71 -1.94 -4.09
C PRO A 86 -16.17 -3.29 -3.51
N PRO A 87 -17.40 -3.36 -2.95
CA PRO A 87 -18.00 -4.63 -2.58
C PRO A 87 -18.05 -5.61 -3.76
N ASP A 88 -17.86 -6.90 -3.49
CA ASP A 88 -17.88 -7.92 -4.54
C ASP A 88 -19.24 -7.92 -5.22
N PHE A 89 -19.26 -8.06 -6.55
CA PHE A 89 -20.49 -8.08 -7.32
C PHE A 89 -21.17 -9.46 -7.23
N ASP A 90 -22.45 -9.48 -6.88
CA ASP A 90 -23.26 -10.69 -6.91
C ASP A 90 -23.91 -10.86 -8.29
N PHE A 91 -23.43 -11.86 -9.02
CA PHE A 91 -23.89 -12.18 -10.37
C PHE A 91 -25.28 -12.82 -10.41
N GLU A 92 -25.82 -13.31 -9.29
CA GLU A 92 -27.20 -13.81 -9.22
C GLU A 92 -28.21 -12.67 -9.10
N THR A 93 -27.93 -11.72 -8.20
CA THR A 93 -28.82 -10.57 -7.94
C THR A 93 -28.52 -9.36 -8.83
N GLN A 94 -27.42 -9.38 -9.57
CA GLN A 94 -26.90 -8.26 -10.37
C GLN A 94 -26.68 -6.97 -9.57
N THR A 95 -26.30 -7.10 -8.30
CA THR A 95 -26.06 -5.98 -7.40
C THR A 95 -24.79 -6.20 -6.58
N PRO A 96 -24.22 -5.16 -5.95
CA PRO A 96 -23.16 -5.37 -4.96
C PRO A 96 -23.62 -6.30 -3.84
N SER A 97 -22.78 -7.26 -3.45
CA SER A 97 -23.09 -8.27 -2.42
C SER A 97 -23.29 -7.69 -1.01
N LYS A 98 -22.87 -6.44 -0.79
CA LYS A 98 -22.94 -5.71 0.47
C LYS A 98 -23.13 -4.22 0.20
N THR A 99 -23.72 -3.52 1.16
CA THR A 99 -23.63 -2.05 1.20
C THR A 99 -22.19 -1.62 1.49
N ILE A 100 -21.87 -0.34 1.24
CA ILE A 100 -20.53 0.17 1.57
C ILE A 100 -20.28 0.11 3.08
N ASP A 101 -21.26 0.44 3.92
CA ASP A 101 -21.20 0.35 5.38
C ASP A 101 -20.82 -1.07 5.86
N GLU A 102 -21.52 -2.09 5.33
CA GLU A 102 -21.23 -3.50 5.66
C GLU A 102 -19.87 -3.96 5.12
N HIS A 103 -19.41 -3.39 4.00
CA HIS A 103 -18.13 -3.72 3.40
C HIS A 103 -16.96 -3.21 4.26
N VAL A 104 -17.06 -1.99 4.78
CA VAL A 104 -15.96 -1.32 5.49
C VAL A 104 -15.93 -1.55 7.00
N VAL A 105 -17.00 -2.08 7.61
CA VAL A 105 -17.13 -2.27 9.08
C VAL A 105 -15.94 -2.92 9.81
N SER A 106 -15.16 -3.76 9.12
CA SER A 106 -14.02 -4.46 9.72
C SER A 106 -12.67 -3.85 9.34
N PHE A 107 -12.65 -2.78 8.54
CA PHE A 107 -11.46 -2.19 7.96
C PHE A 107 -10.51 -1.65 9.03
N ALA A 108 -10.99 -0.76 9.90
CA ALA A 108 -10.17 -0.14 10.94
C ALA A 108 -9.57 -1.17 11.90
N THR A 109 -10.36 -2.15 12.35
CA THR A 109 -9.86 -3.23 13.22
C THR A 109 -8.83 -4.11 12.52
N ARG A 110 -8.90 -4.28 11.19
CA ARG A 110 -7.89 -5.00 10.42
C ARG A 110 -6.61 -4.18 10.26
N ILE A 111 -6.70 -2.87 10.00
CA ILE A 111 -5.53 -1.97 9.98
C ILE A 111 -4.78 -2.08 11.31
N GLN A 112 -5.47 -1.86 12.42
CA GLN A 112 -4.86 -1.93 13.75
C GLN A 112 -4.21 -3.30 14.03
N LYS A 113 -4.89 -4.41 13.70
CA LYS A 113 -4.38 -5.76 13.99
C LYS A 113 -3.25 -6.21 13.07
N LYS A 114 -3.16 -5.67 11.85
CA LYS A 114 -2.28 -6.18 10.79
C LYS A 114 -1.12 -5.26 10.45
N TRP A 115 -1.31 -3.96 10.63
CA TRP A 115 -0.32 -2.91 10.36
C TRP A 115 0.00 -2.04 11.60
N GLY A 116 -0.90 -2.01 12.60
CA GLY A 116 -0.68 -1.27 13.84
C GLY A 116 -0.79 0.23 13.62
N SER A 117 0.09 0.98 14.28
CA SER A 117 0.18 2.44 14.18
C SER A 117 1.17 2.93 13.12
N ARG A 118 1.69 2.02 12.28
CA ARG A 118 2.63 2.36 11.19
C ARG A 118 1.92 3.17 10.11
N HIS A 119 2.66 4.05 9.46
CA HIS A 119 2.13 4.89 8.38
C HIS A 119 1.65 4.03 7.21
N ALA A 120 0.51 4.42 6.64
CA ALA A 120 0.01 3.91 5.38
C ALA A 120 -0.74 5.02 4.63
N LEU A 121 -0.76 4.92 3.31
CA LEU A 121 -1.62 5.73 2.47
C LEU A 121 -2.94 5.00 2.30
N LEU A 122 -4.07 5.71 2.32
CA LEU A 122 -5.40 5.13 2.12
C LEU A 122 -6.10 5.78 0.93
N ASP A 123 -6.42 4.97 -0.07
CA ASP A 123 -7.03 5.38 -1.33
C ASP A 123 -8.41 4.74 -1.50
N CYS A 124 -9.44 5.58 -1.68
CA CYS A 124 -10.81 5.16 -2.00
C CYS A 124 -11.14 5.30 -3.49
N GLY A 125 -10.16 5.59 -4.35
CA GLY A 125 -10.33 5.85 -5.78
C GLY A 125 -10.88 4.69 -6.61
N LEU A 126 -10.86 3.46 -6.08
CA LEU A 126 -11.50 2.30 -6.72
C LEU A 126 -13.00 2.19 -6.42
N LEU A 127 -13.52 2.99 -5.48
CA LEU A 127 -14.96 3.07 -5.24
C LEU A 127 -15.62 3.93 -6.32
N PRO A 128 -16.83 3.59 -6.78
CA PRO A 128 -17.58 4.45 -7.69
C PRO A 128 -17.74 5.87 -7.10
N PRO A 129 -17.55 6.95 -7.89
CA PRO A 129 -17.56 8.33 -7.36
C PRO A 129 -18.81 8.70 -6.56
N ALA A 130 -19.97 8.16 -6.94
CA ALA A 130 -21.24 8.40 -6.24
C ALA A 130 -21.43 7.61 -4.92
N THR A 131 -20.46 6.77 -4.53
CA THR A 131 -20.58 5.93 -3.32
C THR A 131 -20.62 6.81 -2.07
N ARG A 132 -21.65 6.64 -1.23
CA ARG A 132 -21.80 7.33 0.06
C ARG A 132 -22.18 6.33 1.14
N MET A 133 -21.71 6.57 2.35
CA MET A 133 -22.14 5.86 3.55
C MET A 133 -23.63 6.11 3.81
N ALA A 134 -24.27 5.32 4.68
CA ALA A 134 -25.69 5.51 5.01
C ALA A 134 -26.00 6.90 5.62
N ASP A 135 -25.02 7.54 6.26
CA ASP A 135 -25.12 8.90 6.81
C ASP A 135 -24.85 10.01 5.78
N GLY A 136 -24.60 9.65 4.50
CA GLY A 136 -24.35 10.57 3.40
C GLY A 136 -22.89 11.00 3.24
N ARG A 137 -21.98 10.62 4.15
CA ARG A 137 -20.56 10.98 4.05
C ARG A 137 -19.83 10.18 2.98
N HIS A 138 -18.71 10.73 2.51
CA HIS A 138 -17.79 10.00 1.66
C HIS A 138 -17.12 8.85 2.46
N PRO A 139 -16.97 7.63 1.91
CA PRO A 139 -16.39 6.49 2.63
C PRO A 139 -14.99 6.75 3.22
N LEU A 140 -14.19 7.57 2.55
CA LEU A 140 -12.85 7.96 3.04
C LEU A 140 -12.93 8.65 4.41
N ALA A 141 -13.83 9.61 4.59
CA ALA A 141 -13.99 10.32 5.87
C ALA A 141 -14.37 9.35 7.00
N HIS A 142 -15.34 8.46 6.76
CA HIS A 142 -15.75 7.44 7.72
C HIS A 142 -14.60 6.50 8.11
N LEU A 143 -13.84 6.00 7.14
CA LEU A 143 -12.71 5.10 7.38
C LEU A 143 -11.62 5.77 8.23
N PHE A 144 -11.35 7.05 7.99
CA PHE A 144 -10.37 7.81 8.76
C PHE A 144 -10.82 8.02 10.21
N ASP A 145 -12.09 8.35 10.45
CA ASP A 145 -12.64 8.45 11.80
C ASP A 145 -12.43 7.13 12.56
N GLU A 146 -12.87 6.01 11.97
CA GLU A 146 -12.75 4.69 12.61
C GLU A 146 -11.29 4.31 12.87
N CYS A 147 -10.40 4.51 11.89
CA CYS A 147 -8.98 4.16 12.01
C CYS A 147 -8.27 5.02 13.07
N THR A 148 -8.64 6.29 13.19
CA THR A 148 -8.08 7.21 14.18
C THR A 148 -8.45 6.81 15.61
N THR A 149 -9.69 6.36 15.84
CA THR A 149 -10.08 5.82 17.17
C THR A 149 -9.24 4.61 17.62
N LEU A 150 -8.57 3.95 16.67
CA LEU A 150 -7.69 2.81 16.89
C LEU A 150 -6.19 3.15 16.76
N ASN A 151 -5.83 4.43 16.78
CA ASN A 151 -4.46 4.95 16.67
C ASN A 151 -3.71 4.51 15.39
N ALA A 152 -4.44 4.29 14.28
CA ALA A 152 -3.80 4.09 12.99
C ALA A 152 -3.27 5.43 12.44
N SER A 153 -2.08 5.41 11.84
CA SER A 153 -1.50 6.59 11.19
C SER A 153 -1.70 6.50 9.68
N LEU A 154 -2.70 7.22 9.16
CA LEU A 154 -3.06 7.19 7.75
C LEU A 154 -2.86 8.57 7.09
N ILE A 155 -2.54 8.56 5.80
CA ILE A 155 -2.48 9.73 4.92
C ILE A 155 -3.52 9.54 3.80
N PRO A 156 -4.47 10.49 3.60
CA PRO A 156 -5.49 10.33 2.58
C PRO A 156 -4.88 10.48 1.18
N VAL A 157 -5.20 9.54 0.29
CA VAL A 157 -4.83 9.62 -1.13
C VAL A 157 -5.97 10.27 -1.91
N THR A 158 -5.63 11.18 -2.80
CA THR A 158 -6.51 11.85 -3.76
C THR A 158 -5.93 11.79 -5.18
N GLY A 159 -6.66 12.34 -6.15
CA GLY A 159 -6.31 12.46 -7.56
C GLY A 159 -6.82 13.78 -8.13
N LEU A 160 -6.35 14.17 -9.32
CA LEU A 160 -6.86 15.34 -10.04
C LEU A 160 -8.28 15.12 -10.59
N ASP A 161 -8.70 13.87 -10.71
CA ASP A 161 -9.99 13.42 -11.26
C ASP A 161 -11.09 13.26 -10.20
N ARG A 162 -10.81 13.49 -8.91
CA ARG A 162 -11.75 13.22 -7.82
C ARG A 162 -12.83 14.29 -7.70
N ASP A 163 -14.04 13.87 -7.33
CA ASP A 163 -15.19 14.75 -7.15
C ASP A 163 -15.07 15.67 -5.91
N ASP A 164 -15.90 16.71 -5.86
CA ASP A 164 -15.89 17.69 -4.77
C ASP A 164 -16.07 17.04 -3.39
N ALA A 165 -16.86 15.97 -3.29
CA ALA A 165 -17.10 15.29 -2.02
C ALA A 165 -15.87 14.53 -1.53
N TYR A 166 -15.10 13.94 -2.46
CA TYR A 166 -13.82 13.30 -2.15
C TYR A 166 -12.82 14.36 -1.69
N GLN A 167 -12.65 15.46 -2.44
CA GLN A 167 -11.71 16.52 -2.05
C GLN A 167 -12.08 17.17 -0.72
N HIS A 168 -13.38 17.37 -0.46
CA HIS A 168 -13.87 17.84 0.82
C HIS A 168 -13.51 16.87 1.96
N ALA A 169 -13.67 15.55 1.76
CA ALA A 169 -13.25 14.56 2.75
C ALA A 169 -11.75 14.63 3.04
N VAL A 170 -10.90 14.81 2.01
CA VAL A 170 -9.44 14.98 2.20
C VAL A 170 -9.12 16.26 2.98
N HIS A 171 -9.78 17.37 2.65
CA HIS A 171 -9.65 18.63 3.38
C HIS A 171 -10.01 18.49 4.86
N GLU A 172 -11.15 17.86 5.17
CA GLU A 172 -11.58 17.62 6.55
C GLU A 172 -10.56 16.76 7.30
N ILE A 173 -10.12 15.64 6.70
CA ILE A 173 -9.10 14.74 7.25
C ILE A 173 -7.83 15.50 7.57
N HIS A 174 -7.32 16.30 6.62
CA HIS A 174 -6.13 17.11 6.83
C HIS A 174 -6.31 18.10 7.98
N THR A 175 -7.44 18.80 8.03
CA THR A 175 -7.71 19.87 9.01
C THR A 175 -7.62 19.39 10.46
N TRP A 176 -8.07 18.17 10.76
CA TRP A 176 -7.96 17.62 12.13
C TRP A 176 -6.72 16.75 12.36
N SER A 177 -6.17 16.08 11.34
CA SER A 177 -5.01 15.18 11.51
C SER A 177 -3.66 15.89 11.38
N GLY A 178 -3.58 16.94 10.56
CA GLY A 178 -2.32 17.59 10.20
C GLY A 178 -1.36 16.71 9.40
N HIS A 179 -1.82 15.59 8.83
CA HIS A 179 -0.94 14.63 8.13
C HIS A 179 -0.64 14.98 6.66
N GLY A 180 -1.19 16.08 6.14
CA GLY A 180 -1.16 16.41 4.71
C GLY A 180 -2.04 15.48 3.87
N ALA A 181 -1.69 15.29 2.59
CA ALA A 181 -2.36 14.38 1.67
C ALA A 181 -1.36 13.75 0.69
N ALA A 182 -1.77 12.70 -0.02
CA ALA A 182 -1.02 12.12 -1.11
C ALA A 182 -1.78 12.30 -2.43
N LEU A 183 -1.14 12.86 -3.46
CA LEU A 183 -1.64 12.87 -4.83
C LEU A 183 -1.15 11.62 -5.55
N ARG A 184 -2.08 10.82 -6.06
CA ARG A 184 -1.80 9.79 -7.05
C ARG A 184 -2.17 10.33 -8.43
N CYS A 185 -1.21 10.40 -9.33
CA CYS A 185 -1.39 10.91 -10.69
C CYS A 185 -0.80 9.95 -11.71
N SER A 186 -1.37 9.92 -12.90
CA SER A 186 -0.87 9.13 -14.02
C SER A 186 0.34 9.79 -14.69
N LEU A 187 1.04 9.05 -15.56
CA LEU A 187 2.05 9.66 -16.43
C LEU A 187 1.43 10.65 -17.43
N GLU A 188 0.18 10.43 -17.85
CA GLU A 188 -0.54 11.35 -18.74
C GLU A 188 -0.80 12.70 -18.04
N ASP A 189 -1.23 12.68 -16.78
CA ASP A 189 -1.37 13.90 -15.98
C ASP A 189 -0.03 14.62 -15.85
N ALA A 190 1.05 13.89 -15.54
CA ALA A 190 2.35 14.46 -15.25
C ALA A 190 3.06 15.12 -16.44
N ILE A 191 2.65 14.81 -17.67
CA ILE A 191 3.17 15.45 -18.89
C ILE A 191 2.27 16.60 -19.38
N ASP A 192 1.11 16.82 -18.75
CA ASP A 192 0.23 17.92 -19.08
C ASP A 192 0.92 19.27 -18.76
N PRO A 193 0.93 20.24 -19.70
CA PRO A 193 1.52 21.56 -19.46
C PRO A 193 0.93 22.31 -18.25
N ASP A 194 -0.32 22.04 -17.88
CA ASP A 194 -1.03 22.64 -16.76
C ASP A 194 -0.94 21.80 -15.48
N PHE A 195 -0.14 20.72 -15.47
CA PHE A 195 -0.01 19.81 -14.31
C PHE A 195 0.33 20.55 -13.01
N ASP A 196 1.37 21.38 -13.01
CA ASP A 196 1.75 22.18 -11.83
C ASP A 196 0.57 23.04 -11.35
N THR A 197 -0.07 23.79 -12.25
CA THR A 197 -1.22 24.65 -11.95
C THR A 197 -2.36 23.85 -11.31
N ASN A 198 -2.71 22.70 -11.89
CA ASN A 198 -3.78 21.85 -11.40
C ASN A 198 -3.45 21.26 -10.02
N VAL A 199 -2.20 20.88 -9.77
CA VAL A 199 -1.78 20.38 -8.44
C VAL A 199 -1.77 21.50 -7.41
N TYR A 200 -1.37 22.73 -7.74
CA TYR A 200 -1.45 23.86 -6.81
C TYR A 200 -2.90 24.21 -6.47
N LEU A 201 -3.81 24.23 -7.44
CA LEU A 201 -5.25 24.44 -7.19
C LEU A 201 -5.85 23.34 -6.31
N LEU A 202 -5.44 22.09 -6.53
CA LEU A 202 -5.82 20.98 -5.66
C LEU A 202 -5.31 21.18 -4.23
N CYS A 203 -4.04 21.59 -4.06
CA CYS A 203 -3.47 21.88 -2.74
C CYS A 203 -4.24 23.01 -2.02
N GLU A 204 -4.61 24.08 -2.74
CA GLU A 204 -5.45 25.16 -2.20
C GLU A 204 -6.82 24.65 -1.78
N THR A 205 -7.45 23.80 -2.59
CA THR A 205 -8.75 23.17 -2.29
C THR A 205 -8.69 22.32 -1.02
N ILE A 206 -7.60 21.58 -0.83
CA ILE A 206 -7.37 20.73 0.35
C ILE A 206 -6.88 21.57 1.55
N GLY A 207 -6.30 22.75 1.32
CA GLY A 207 -5.71 23.60 2.35
C GLY A 207 -4.32 23.16 2.83
N ILE A 208 -3.52 22.54 1.96
CA ILE A 208 -2.15 22.08 2.26
C ILE A 208 -1.09 22.86 1.48
N GLY A 209 0.12 22.92 2.02
CA GLY A 209 1.30 23.34 1.25
C GLY A 209 1.88 22.19 0.40
N PRO A 210 2.65 22.49 -0.67
CA PRO A 210 3.37 21.46 -1.44
C PRO A 210 4.27 20.57 -0.58
N ASN A 211 4.90 21.13 0.45
CA ASN A 211 5.74 20.40 1.40
C ASN A 211 4.98 19.47 2.35
N GLU A 212 3.65 19.42 2.26
CA GLU A 212 2.76 18.48 2.96
C GLU A 212 2.09 17.49 1.99
N LEU A 213 2.39 17.59 0.69
CA LEU A 213 1.90 16.71 -0.36
C LEU A 213 2.90 15.59 -0.65
N ASP A 214 2.49 14.34 -0.53
CA ASP A 214 3.22 13.20 -1.10
C ASP A 214 2.74 12.97 -2.54
N ILE A 215 3.65 12.67 -3.48
CA ILE A 215 3.27 12.37 -4.86
C ILE A 215 3.58 10.91 -5.18
N VAL A 216 2.58 10.21 -5.71
CA VAL A 216 2.66 8.86 -6.27
C VAL A 216 2.42 8.97 -7.77
N LEU A 217 3.51 8.93 -8.55
CA LEU A 217 3.45 8.87 -10.01
C LEU A 217 3.19 7.41 -10.41
N ASP A 218 1.95 7.12 -10.77
CA ASP A 218 1.49 5.78 -11.11
C ASP A 218 1.57 5.56 -12.61
N LEU A 219 2.46 4.67 -13.02
CA LEU A 219 2.62 4.27 -14.41
C LEU A 219 1.57 3.24 -14.84
N GLU A 220 0.82 2.66 -13.89
CA GLU A 220 -0.03 1.51 -14.07
C GLU A 220 0.73 0.31 -14.66
N SER A 221 0.29 -0.21 -15.81
CA SER A 221 0.91 -1.32 -16.53
C SER A 221 1.12 -0.94 -18.01
N PRO A 222 2.06 -0.01 -18.30
CA PRO A 222 2.30 0.43 -19.66
C PRO A 222 3.01 -0.68 -20.44
N ASN A 223 3.13 -0.50 -21.76
CA ASN A 223 4.08 -1.32 -22.51
C ASN A 223 5.51 -0.92 -22.13
N PHE A 224 6.19 -1.79 -21.38
CA PHE A 224 7.54 -1.53 -20.90
C PHE A 224 8.64 -1.73 -21.96
N ASP A 225 8.35 -2.38 -23.11
CA ASP A 225 9.37 -2.67 -24.11
C ASP A 225 9.12 -1.93 -25.43
N PRO A 226 10.14 -1.27 -26.00
CA PRO A 226 11.46 -0.96 -25.40
C PRO A 226 11.36 0.07 -24.27
N GLN A 227 12.29 0.03 -23.30
CA GLN A 227 12.24 0.91 -22.12
C GLN A 227 12.70 2.35 -22.39
N ASP A 228 13.54 2.58 -23.40
CA ASP A 228 14.21 3.87 -23.61
C ASP A 228 13.21 5.04 -23.77
N ASP A 229 12.14 4.83 -24.53
CA ASP A 229 11.11 5.85 -24.76
C ASP A 229 10.36 6.19 -23.47
N LEU A 230 10.04 5.17 -22.66
CA LEU A 230 9.36 5.35 -21.37
C LEU A 230 10.28 6.06 -20.36
N ILE A 231 11.57 5.73 -20.33
CA ILE A 231 12.58 6.41 -19.51
C ILE A 231 12.67 7.89 -19.90
N ALA A 232 12.73 8.19 -21.21
CA ALA A 232 12.79 9.55 -21.71
C ALA A 232 11.53 10.35 -21.33
N LEU A 233 10.36 9.73 -21.47
CA LEU A 233 9.08 10.35 -21.13
C LEU A 233 8.96 10.65 -19.63
N ILE A 234 9.29 9.70 -18.77
CA ILE A 234 9.28 9.91 -17.31
C ILE A 234 10.32 10.97 -16.92
N SER A 235 11.51 10.95 -17.51
CA SER A 235 12.55 11.96 -17.23
C SER A 235 12.09 13.37 -17.64
N ALA A 236 11.37 13.49 -18.75
CA ALA A 236 10.78 14.75 -19.20
C ALA A 236 9.69 15.25 -18.24
N ALA A 237 8.76 14.38 -17.81
CA ALA A 237 7.75 14.70 -16.81
C ALA A 237 8.38 15.21 -15.50
N LEU A 238 9.34 14.47 -14.95
CA LEU A 238 10.01 14.83 -13.70
C LEU A 238 10.80 16.14 -13.79
N SER A 239 11.31 16.49 -14.98
CA SER A 239 12.02 17.73 -15.22
C SER A 239 11.10 18.91 -15.51
N GLY A 240 9.91 18.64 -16.06
CA GLY A 240 8.97 19.64 -16.54
C GLY A 240 8.12 20.30 -15.45
N ALA A 241 7.89 19.61 -14.34
CA ALA A 241 7.01 20.07 -13.27
C ALA A 241 7.78 20.40 -11.98
N ALA A 242 7.64 21.63 -11.47
CA ALA A 242 8.34 22.07 -10.27
C ALA A 242 7.75 21.42 -9.00
N ILE A 243 6.48 20.98 -9.06
CA ILE A 243 5.81 20.35 -7.92
C ILE A 243 6.53 19.10 -7.42
N PHE A 244 7.15 18.29 -8.30
CA PHE A 244 7.89 17.09 -7.90
C PHE A 244 9.07 17.39 -6.95
N ASN A 245 9.72 18.54 -7.11
CA ASN A 245 10.79 18.99 -6.23
C ASN A 245 10.27 19.63 -4.93
N SER A 246 9.08 20.22 -4.97
CA SER A 246 8.47 20.94 -3.84
C SER A 246 7.66 20.03 -2.92
N ALA A 247 7.19 18.89 -3.44
CA ALA A 247 6.44 17.87 -2.72
C ALA A 247 7.19 17.36 -1.48
N ARG A 248 6.47 16.88 -0.46
CA ARG A 248 7.04 16.16 0.68
C ARG A 248 7.80 14.92 0.26
N SER A 249 7.20 14.09 -0.60
CA SER A 249 7.79 12.87 -1.15
C SER A 249 7.40 12.65 -2.61
N LEU A 250 8.17 11.81 -3.30
CA LEU A 250 7.89 11.37 -4.66
C LEU A 250 8.20 9.88 -4.76
N THR A 251 7.23 9.09 -5.19
CA THR A 251 7.36 7.65 -5.45
C THR A 251 6.84 7.33 -6.84
N ILE A 252 7.54 6.49 -7.59
CA ILE A 252 7.03 5.93 -8.85
C ILE A 252 6.50 4.53 -8.56
N VAL A 253 5.30 4.24 -9.07
CA VAL A 253 4.66 2.93 -8.98
C VAL A 253 4.43 2.38 -10.40
N GLY A 254 4.61 1.08 -10.59
CA GLY A 254 4.18 0.39 -11.81
C GLY A 254 3.94 -1.10 -11.58
N ALA A 255 3.38 -1.78 -12.58
CA ALA A 255 3.17 -3.22 -12.55
C ALA A 255 3.43 -3.86 -13.91
N SER A 256 4.30 -4.86 -13.93
CA SER A 256 4.45 -5.79 -15.05
C SER A 256 4.08 -7.23 -14.67
N PHE A 257 3.47 -7.46 -13.51
CA PHE A 257 2.98 -8.78 -13.15
C PHE A 257 1.87 -9.19 -14.13
N PRO A 258 1.87 -10.42 -14.69
CA PRO A 258 0.91 -10.78 -15.73
C PRO A 258 -0.55 -10.72 -15.24
N ASP A 259 -1.42 -10.07 -16.02
CA ASP A 259 -2.87 -10.00 -15.77
C ASP A 259 -3.52 -11.38 -15.68
N SER A 260 -3.00 -12.32 -16.46
CA SER A 260 -3.46 -13.71 -16.51
C SER A 260 -2.32 -14.69 -16.36
N MET A 261 -2.54 -15.70 -15.54
CA MET A 261 -1.65 -16.86 -15.44
C MET A 261 -1.77 -17.79 -16.65
N GLY A 262 -2.66 -17.50 -17.61
CA GLY A 262 -2.79 -18.25 -18.87
C GLY A 262 -1.50 -18.28 -19.68
N SER A 263 -0.74 -17.18 -19.68
CA SER A 263 0.52 -17.04 -20.43
C SER A 263 1.68 -17.86 -19.84
N VAL A 264 1.55 -18.34 -18.60
CA VAL A 264 2.51 -19.26 -17.97
C VAL A 264 2.23 -20.67 -18.47
N THR A 265 3.04 -21.19 -19.39
CA THR A 265 2.77 -22.46 -20.08
C THR A 265 3.59 -23.63 -19.50
N GLY A 266 4.68 -23.35 -18.81
CA GLY A 266 5.55 -24.35 -18.18
C GLY A 266 5.21 -24.64 -16.71
N PRO A 267 5.73 -25.76 -16.15
CA PRO A 267 5.61 -26.07 -14.72
C PRO A 267 6.43 -25.11 -13.84
N LEU A 268 7.40 -24.43 -14.44
CA LEU A 268 8.26 -23.41 -13.85
C LEU A 268 8.70 -22.44 -14.95
N GLN A 269 8.53 -21.13 -14.74
CA GLN A 269 8.88 -20.12 -15.73
C GLN A 269 9.32 -18.82 -15.07
N LEU A 270 10.35 -18.18 -15.62
CA LEU A 270 10.81 -16.86 -15.19
C LEU A 270 10.06 -15.76 -15.97
N TRP A 271 9.59 -14.75 -15.25
CA TRP A 271 8.91 -13.57 -15.78
C TRP A 271 9.60 -12.31 -15.28
N PRO A 272 9.95 -11.34 -16.15
CA PRO A 272 10.71 -10.17 -15.73
C PRO A 272 9.86 -9.19 -14.89
N ARG A 273 10.47 -8.57 -13.89
CA ARG A 273 9.96 -7.41 -13.15
C ARG A 273 10.30 -6.14 -13.92
N ARG A 274 9.51 -5.80 -14.93
CA ARG A 274 9.87 -4.74 -15.89
C ARG A 274 9.82 -3.37 -15.22
N GLU A 275 8.92 -3.14 -14.29
CA GLU A 275 8.88 -1.93 -13.46
C GLU A 275 10.15 -1.76 -12.62
N TRP A 276 10.71 -2.85 -12.08
CA TRP A 276 11.97 -2.82 -11.33
C TRP A 276 13.18 -2.52 -12.22
N LEU A 277 13.24 -3.16 -13.40
CA LEU A 277 14.28 -2.89 -14.39
C LEU A 277 14.23 -1.44 -14.90
N LEU A 278 13.01 -0.95 -15.17
CA LEU A 278 12.76 0.44 -15.56
C LEU A 278 13.23 1.41 -14.46
N TYR A 279 12.88 1.14 -13.20
CA TYR A 279 13.29 1.99 -12.08
C TYR A 279 14.82 2.11 -11.97
N LYS A 280 15.55 0.99 -12.05
CA LYS A 280 17.02 0.99 -12.03
C LYS A 280 17.60 1.80 -13.19
N ALA A 281 17.08 1.60 -14.41
CA ALA A 281 17.56 2.29 -15.60
C ALA A 281 17.24 3.79 -15.56
N LEU A 282 16.03 4.15 -15.12
CA LEU A 282 15.60 5.53 -14.91
C LEU A 282 16.53 6.27 -13.95
N LEU A 283 16.82 5.71 -12.77
CA LEU A 283 17.71 6.35 -11.81
C LEU A 283 19.15 6.51 -12.31
N GLY A 284 19.59 5.67 -13.26
CA GLY A 284 20.86 5.83 -13.95
C GLY A 284 20.84 6.93 -15.01
N ALA A 285 19.68 7.20 -15.62
CA ALA A 285 19.48 8.22 -16.65
C ALA A 285 19.18 9.63 -16.09
N LEU A 286 18.60 9.72 -14.88
CA LEU A 286 18.26 11.00 -14.27
C LEU A 286 19.50 11.85 -13.98
N GLY A 287 19.45 13.12 -14.41
CA GLY A 287 20.48 14.11 -14.12
C GLY A 287 20.54 14.49 -12.63
N PRO A 288 21.65 15.12 -12.18
CA PRO A 288 21.90 15.38 -10.77
C PRO A 288 20.91 16.37 -10.11
N ASN A 289 20.20 17.17 -10.91
CA ASN A 289 19.26 18.18 -10.43
C ASN A 289 17.81 17.68 -10.38
N ILE A 290 17.54 16.44 -10.80
CA ILE A 290 16.20 15.86 -10.75
C ILE A 290 16.06 15.09 -9.45
N ARG A 291 14.98 15.34 -8.70
CA ARG A 291 14.66 14.55 -7.51
C ARG A 291 14.57 13.07 -7.86
N ARG A 292 15.25 12.24 -7.08
CA ARG A 292 15.17 10.78 -7.22
C ARG A 292 13.88 10.26 -6.57
N PRO A 293 13.00 9.58 -7.32
CA PRO A 293 11.80 8.98 -6.77
C PRO A 293 12.10 7.73 -5.93
N GLY A 294 11.26 7.46 -4.93
CA GLY A 294 11.13 6.14 -4.32
C GLY A 294 10.52 5.11 -5.27
N PHE A 295 10.56 3.85 -4.87
CA PHE A 295 10.01 2.74 -5.65
C PHE A 295 8.76 2.16 -5.00
N GLY A 296 7.75 1.91 -5.81
CA GLY A 296 6.60 1.10 -5.47
C GLY A 296 6.17 0.23 -6.65
N ASP A 297 5.34 -0.76 -6.35
CA ASP A 297 4.73 -1.64 -7.33
C ASP A 297 3.42 -2.21 -6.78
N TYR A 298 2.74 -3.02 -7.57
CA TYR A 298 1.51 -3.73 -7.17
C TYR A 298 1.81 -5.13 -6.60
N ALA A 299 3.00 -5.30 -6.02
CA ALA A 299 3.54 -6.53 -5.51
C ALA A 299 3.50 -7.70 -6.52
N ILE A 300 2.55 -8.62 -6.34
CA ILE A 300 2.34 -9.78 -7.22
C ILE A 300 0.93 -9.77 -7.82
N SER A 301 0.37 -8.58 -8.05
CA SER A 301 -0.97 -8.35 -8.58
C SER A 301 -0.89 -7.38 -9.77
N ALA A 302 -1.90 -7.45 -10.65
CA ALA A 302 -2.11 -6.42 -11.66
C ALA A 302 -2.74 -5.16 -11.03
N PRO A 303 -2.62 -3.98 -11.67
CA PRO A 303 -3.28 -2.76 -11.22
C PRO A 303 -4.79 -2.91 -11.21
N THR A 304 -5.35 -3.56 -12.24
CA THR A 304 -6.78 -3.73 -12.41
C THR A 304 -7.36 -4.81 -11.48
N ILE A 305 -8.59 -4.60 -11.02
CA ILE A 305 -9.35 -5.66 -10.35
C ILE A 305 -9.94 -6.56 -11.43
N ALA A 306 -9.51 -7.82 -11.46
CA ALA A 306 -10.11 -8.82 -12.35
C ALA A 306 -11.62 -8.93 -12.06
N GLN A 307 -12.44 -8.57 -13.05
CA GLN A 307 -13.89 -8.76 -13.00
C GLN A 307 -14.23 -10.14 -13.55
N GLY A 308 -15.05 -10.90 -12.83
CA GLY A 308 -15.51 -12.19 -13.30
C GLY A 308 -16.24 -12.99 -12.24
N ASP A 309 -17.17 -13.82 -12.69
CA ASP A 309 -17.89 -14.73 -11.81
C ASP A 309 -16.93 -15.82 -11.30
N MET A 310 -16.53 -15.70 -10.04
CA MET A 310 -15.66 -16.66 -9.38
C MET A 310 -16.21 -18.09 -9.43
N ARG A 311 -17.52 -18.30 -9.61
CA ARG A 311 -18.14 -19.63 -9.81
C ARG A 311 -17.77 -20.26 -11.14
N LEU A 312 -17.44 -19.47 -12.16
CA LEU A 312 -17.04 -19.95 -13.49
C LEU A 312 -15.52 -20.11 -13.64
N LEU A 313 -14.75 -19.40 -12.81
CA LEU A 313 -13.29 -19.42 -12.87
C LEU A 313 -12.72 -20.73 -12.29
N LYS A 314 -11.80 -21.35 -13.04
CA LYS A 314 -11.00 -22.51 -12.61
C LYS A 314 -9.53 -22.09 -12.40
N PRO A 315 -9.18 -21.45 -11.27
CA PRO A 315 -7.82 -20.95 -11.05
C PRO A 315 -6.80 -22.10 -10.97
N SER A 316 -5.64 -21.89 -11.58
CA SER A 316 -4.49 -22.81 -11.49
C SER A 316 -3.79 -22.70 -10.14
N ALA A 317 -3.23 -23.82 -9.65
CA ALA A 317 -2.28 -23.78 -8.55
C ALA A 317 -1.05 -22.98 -9.00
N THR A 318 -0.72 -21.88 -8.33
CA THR A 318 0.42 -21.04 -8.71
C THR A 318 1.20 -20.57 -7.48
N ILE A 319 2.52 -20.71 -7.51
CA ILE A 319 3.44 -20.11 -6.54
C ILE A 319 4.20 -19.01 -7.28
N ARG A 320 4.22 -17.81 -6.71
CA ARG A 320 4.88 -16.62 -7.25
C ARG A 320 6.05 -16.31 -6.33
N TYR A 321 7.27 -16.55 -6.81
CA TYR A 321 8.49 -16.41 -6.01
C TYR A 321 9.38 -15.34 -6.65
N THR A 322 9.69 -14.27 -5.93
CA THR A 322 10.41 -13.13 -6.48
C THR A 322 11.91 -13.36 -6.38
N VAL A 323 12.60 -13.07 -7.48
CA VAL A 323 14.04 -13.23 -7.66
C VAL A 323 14.60 -11.89 -8.18
N ASP A 324 15.90 -11.79 -8.40
CA ASP A 324 16.60 -10.51 -8.65
C ASP A 324 15.95 -9.60 -9.69
N ASP A 325 15.66 -10.11 -10.89
CA ASP A 325 15.05 -9.30 -11.96
C ASP A 325 13.70 -9.85 -12.42
N GLY A 326 13.06 -10.70 -11.61
CA GLY A 326 11.86 -11.41 -12.05
C GLY A 326 11.05 -12.10 -10.96
N TRP A 327 10.03 -12.82 -11.42
CA TRP A 327 9.29 -13.81 -10.66
C TRP A 327 9.52 -15.19 -11.28
N LEU A 328 9.99 -16.12 -10.47
CA LEU A 328 9.91 -17.54 -10.76
C LEU A 328 8.50 -18.02 -10.41
N ILE A 329 7.74 -18.38 -11.45
CA ILE A 329 6.35 -18.84 -11.30
C ILE A 329 6.32 -20.35 -11.48
N ALA A 330 6.00 -21.07 -10.40
CA ALA A 330 5.65 -22.48 -10.48
C ALA A 330 4.14 -22.63 -10.67
N LYS A 331 3.73 -23.44 -11.64
CA LYS A 331 2.32 -23.59 -12.02
C LYS A 331 1.93 -25.07 -12.13
N GLY A 332 0.81 -25.42 -11.51
CA GLY A 332 0.11 -26.68 -11.68
C GLY A 332 -1.21 -26.52 -12.45
N ASN A 333 -2.06 -27.54 -12.39
CA ASN A 333 -3.38 -27.52 -13.00
C ASN A 333 -4.41 -26.78 -12.13
N ASN A 334 -5.63 -26.64 -12.64
CA ASN A 334 -6.71 -26.01 -11.91
C ASN A 334 -7.01 -26.72 -10.58
N VAL A 335 -7.17 -25.94 -9.50
CA VAL A 335 -7.32 -26.50 -8.14
C VAL A 335 -8.68 -27.14 -7.88
N ARG A 336 -9.69 -26.86 -8.70
CA ARG A 336 -11.03 -27.43 -8.54
C ARG A 336 -11.07 -28.90 -8.93
N ASP A 337 -10.44 -29.23 -10.05
CA ASP A 337 -10.45 -30.60 -10.58
C ASP A 337 -9.27 -31.42 -10.02
N ASN A 338 -8.18 -30.78 -9.60
CA ASN A 338 -6.93 -31.46 -9.23
C ASN A 338 -6.52 -31.25 -7.75
N GLY A 339 -7.28 -30.46 -6.99
CA GLY A 339 -7.02 -30.19 -5.57
C GLY A 339 -5.77 -29.36 -5.27
N PHE A 340 -5.58 -29.05 -3.99
CA PHE A 340 -4.46 -28.25 -3.47
C PHE A 340 -3.17 -29.07 -3.27
N GLY A 341 -3.22 -30.40 -3.36
CA GLY A 341 -2.04 -31.29 -3.20
C GLY A 341 -0.85 -30.92 -4.11
N GLN A 342 -1.16 -30.37 -5.29
CA GLN A 342 -0.19 -29.93 -6.30
C GLN A 342 0.80 -28.88 -5.80
N TYR A 343 0.46 -28.13 -4.74
CA TYR A 343 1.34 -27.13 -4.17
C TYR A 343 2.63 -27.74 -3.57
N ARG A 344 2.64 -29.03 -3.20
CA ARG A 344 3.87 -29.71 -2.80
C ARG A 344 4.87 -29.80 -3.97
N THR A 345 4.39 -30.27 -5.12
CA THR A 345 5.19 -30.35 -6.35
C THR A 345 5.64 -28.97 -6.82
N CYS A 346 4.73 -27.99 -6.82
CA CYS A 346 5.08 -26.60 -7.18
C CYS A 346 6.15 -26.03 -6.25
N SER A 347 6.05 -26.31 -4.93
CA SER A 347 7.06 -25.90 -3.95
C SER A 347 8.41 -26.61 -4.19
N GLY A 348 8.37 -27.88 -4.62
CA GLY A 348 9.54 -28.62 -5.10
C GLY A 348 10.23 -27.98 -6.30
N HIS A 349 9.47 -27.47 -7.26
CA HIS A 349 10.06 -26.75 -8.39
C HIS A 349 10.78 -25.46 -7.96
N ILE A 350 10.22 -24.72 -7.00
CA ILE A 350 10.87 -23.51 -6.46
C ILE A 350 12.11 -23.89 -5.68
N THR A 351 11.99 -24.74 -4.66
CA THR A 351 13.07 -25.12 -3.73
C THR A 351 14.22 -25.86 -4.42
N GLY A 352 13.94 -26.62 -5.48
CA GLY A 352 14.96 -27.29 -6.29
C GLY A 352 15.59 -26.40 -7.38
N SER A 353 15.13 -25.16 -7.55
CA SER A 353 15.71 -24.24 -8.53
C SER A 353 16.95 -23.52 -8.00
N ALA A 354 17.83 -23.07 -8.92
CA ALA A 354 18.97 -22.23 -8.58
C ALA A 354 18.58 -20.83 -8.07
N TYR A 355 17.31 -20.44 -8.21
CA TYR A 355 16.80 -19.13 -7.79
C TYR A 355 16.20 -19.13 -6.37
N TYR A 356 16.17 -20.28 -5.69
CA TYR A 356 15.64 -20.35 -4.34
C TYR A 356 16.55 -19.63 -3.36
N LEU A 357 16.00 -18.65 -2.63
CA LEU A 357 16.75 -17.80 -1.69
C LEU A 357 16.90 -18.44 -0.29
N GLY A 358 16.37 -19.66 -0.10
CA GLY A 358 16.44 -20.36 1.19
C GLY A 358 15.27 -20.05 2.12
N ALA A 359 14.96 -20.98 3.03
CA ALA A 359 13.78 -20.91 3.90
C ALA A 359 13.82 -19.72 4.86
N ALA A 360 15.01 -19.34 5.31
CA ALA A 360 15.22 -18.23 6.23
C ALA A 360 15.06 -16.84 5.56
N PHE A 361 14.95 -16.76 4.23
CA PHE A 361 14.88 -15.47 3.53
C PHE A 361 13.60 -14.69 3.87
N SER A 362 12.47 -15.38 4.01
CA SER A 362 11.21 -14.75 4.39
C SER A 362 10.23 -15.78 4.95
N PRO A 363 9.21 -15.38 5.73
CA PRO A 363 8.12 -16.26 6.14
C PRO A 363 7.43 -16.95 4.97
N GLY A 364 7.26 -16.26 3.83
CA GLY A 364 6.78 -16.86 2.59
C GLY A 364 7.72 -17.94 2.05
N SER A 365 9.03 -17.70 2.04
CA SER A 365 10.03 -18.68 1.61
C SER A 365 10.07 -19.92 2.51
N ASN A 366 9.93 -19.71 3.82
CA ASN A 366 9.82 -20.79 4.81
C ASN A 366 8.56 -21.65 4.55
N TYR A 367 7.43 -21.02 4.24
CA TYR A 367 6.19 -21.73 3.92
C TYR A 367 6.34 -22.59 2.66
N VAL A 368 7.02 -22.09 1.62
CA VAL A 368 7.31 -22.87 0.41
C VAL A 368 8.14 -24.11 0.75
N ALA A 369 9.24 -23.97 1.51
CA ALA A 369 10.03 -25.11 1.96
C ALA A 369 9.21 -26.10 2.81
N GLY A 370 8.44 -25.59 3.77
CA GLY A 370 7.61 -26.43 4.64
C GLY A 370 6.55 -27.20 3.86
N CYS A 371 5.93 -26.57 2.85
CA CYS A 371 4.92 -27.22 2.01
C CYS A 371 5.54 -28.33 1.15
N GLN A 372 6.78 -28.16 0.69
CA GLN A 372 7.49 -29.18 -0.08
C GLN A 372 7.72 -30.45 0.75
N VAL A 373 8.24 -30.31 1.98
CA VAL A 373 8.58 -31.46 2.85
C VAL A 373 7.42 -31.95 3.71
N GLY A 374 6.27 -31.27 3.67
CA GLY A 374 5.05 -31.65 4.38
C GLY A 374 4.99 -31.21 5.85
N THR A 375 5.85 -30.30 6.29
CA THR A 375 5.75 -29.66 7.60
C THR A 375 4.75 -28.51 7.62
N GLU A 376 4.42 -27.95 6.46
CA GLU A 376 3.32 -27.01 6.27
C GLU A 376 2.21 -27.61 5.39
N ASN A 377 0.99 -27.11 5.58
CA ASN A 377 -0.16 -27.55 4.80
C ASN A 377 -0.13 -26.98 3.38
N THR A 378 -0.82 -27.61 2.44
CA THR A 378 -0.93 -27.11 1.06
C THR A 378 -1.80 -25.84 0.94
N GLY A 379 -2.46 -25.44 2.02
CA GLY A 379 -3.24 -24.20 2.09
C GLY A 379 -4.36 -24.08 1.06
N ASN A 380 -4.75 -22.84 0.79
CA ASN A 380 -5.73 -22.44 -0.21
C ASN A 380 -5.22 -21.25 -1.05
N LEU A 381 -6.03 -20.73 -1.98
CA LEU A 381 -5.61 -19.60 -2.84
C LEU A 381 -5.21 -18.35 -2.03
N THR A 382 -5.90 -18.07 -0.92
CA THR A 382 -5.56 -16.97 0.00
C THR A 382 -4.23 -17.21 0.71
N THR A 383 -3.90 -18.46 1.01
CA THR A 383 -2.61 -18.86 1.59
C THR A 383 -1.49 -18.49 0.63
N TRP A 384 -1.58 -18.95 -0.62
CA TRP A 384 -0.53 -18.71 -1.62
C TRP A 384 -0.45 -17.24 -2.06
N ARG A 385 -1.54 -16.48 -1.87
CA ARG A 385 -1.50 -15.03 -2.00
C ARG A 385 -0.61 -14.39 -0.93
N TRP A 386 -0.81 -14.71 0.36
CA TRP A 386 0.04 -14.11 1.39
C TRP A 386 1.49 -14.58 1.28
N VAL A 387 1.73 -15.86 0.94
CA VAL A 387 3.07 -16.43 0.78
C VAL A 387 3.86 -15.66 -0.28
N GLY A 388 3.27 -15.49 -1.47
CA GLY A 388 3.90 -14.77 -2.57
C GLY A 388 4.08 -13.28 -2.27
N THR A 389 3.05 -12.60 -1.75
CA THR A 389 3.13 -11.17 -1.42
C THR A 389 4.16 -10.90 -0.32
N ASN A 390 4.21 -11.71 0.74
CA ASN A 390 5.19 -11.54 1.83
C ASN A 390 6.62 -11.70 1.32
N HIS A 391 6.86 -12.75 0.54
CA HIS A 391 8.16 -13.01 -0.04
C HIS A 391 8.58 -11.91 -1.03
N HIS A 392 7.66 -11.45 -1.87
CA HIS A 392 7.91 -10.35 -2.79
C HIS A 392 8.29 -9.06 -2.06
N ILE A 393 7.49 -8.64 -1.07
CA ILE A 393 7.77 -7.43 -0.28
C ILE A 393 9.14 -7.55 0.40
N THR A 394 9.46 -8.71 0.99
CA THR A 394 10.78 -8.98 1.58
C THR A 394 11.90 -8.80 0.56
N LYS A 395 11.71 -9.35 -0.66
CA LYS A 395 12.70 -9.25 -1.73
C LYS A 395 12.89 -7.83 -2.22
N VAL A 396 11.83 -7.04 -2.41
CA VAL A 396 11.93 -5.65 -2.85
C VAL A 396 12.64 -4.78 -1.81
N VAL A 397 12.33 -4.95 -0.52
CA VAL A 397 13.06 -4.23 0.56
C VAL A 397 14.55 -4.57 0.54
N HIS A 398 14.90 -5.85 0.39
CA HIS A 398 16.29 -6.28 0.26
C HIS A 398 16.97 -5.70 -0.99
N ASP A 399 16.27 -5.65 -2.12
CA ASP A 399 16.80 -5.14 -3.38
C ASP A 399 17.04 -3.63 -3.34
N LEU A 400 16.14 -2.87 -2.73
CA LEU A 400 16.35 -1.45 -2.48
C LEU A 400 17.54 -1.22 -1.54
N ALA A 401 17.64 -1.99 -0.45
CA ALA A 401 18.79 -1.88 0.46
C ALA A 401 20.12 -2.15 -0.27
N THR A 402 20.16 -3.20 -1.09
CA THR A 402 21.33 -3.55 -1.90
C THR A 402 21.64 -2.47 -2.95
N PHE A 403 20.62 -1.97 -3.63
CA PHE A 403 20.76 -0.95 -4.68
C PHE A 403 21.28 0.39 -4.12
N TYR A 404 20.87 0.76 -2.91
CA TYR A 404 21.33 1.98 -2.23
C TYR A 404 22.55 1.77 -1.31
N GLY A 405 22.96 0.53 -1.05
CA GLY A 405 24.10 0.20 -0.19
C GLY A 405 23.89 0.50 1.29
N ILE A 406 22.68 0.25 1.82
CA ILE A 406 22.26 0.59 3.20
C ILE A 406 21.88 -0.60 4.08
#